data_AF-A0A2G9NW77-F1
#
_entry.id   AF-A0A2G9NW77-F1
#
_cell.length_a   1.000
_cell.length_b   1.000
_cell.length_c   1.000
_cell.angle_alpha   90.00
_cell.angle_beta   90.00
_cell.angle_gamma   90.00
#
_symmetry.space_group_name_H-M   'P 1'
#
loop_
_entity.id
_entity.type
_entity.pdbx_description
1 polymer ?
#
loop_
_entity_poly.entity_id
_entity_poly.type
_entity_poly.pdbx_seq_one_letter_code
_entity_poly.pdbx_strand_id
1 'polypeptide(L)'
;MHKNKNQLEVWKEQINDFLTKELRLHLHPDKSKIISLSNGIDFVGFINFYYFKLLRKRNIRNMERKIEMFIQGLISKEKIEESFQGW
;
A
#
# COMPACT_ATOMS: atom_id res chain seq x y z
N MET A 1 7.89 -1.31 -15.87
CA MET A 1 8.99 -1.79 -15.00
C MET A 1 10.31 -1.38 -15.64
N HIS A 2 11.24 -0.80 -14.88
CA HIS A 2 12.55 -0.39 -15.42
C HIS A 2 13.55 -1.55 -15.34
N LYS A 3 14.41 -1.70 -16.35
CA LYS A 3 15.36 -2.82 -16.44
C LYS A 3 16.70 -2.57 -15.74
N ASN A 4 17.08 -1.30 -15.58
CA ASN A 4 18.36 -0.91 -14.98
C ASN A 4 18.13 -0.35 -13.57
N LYS A 5 18.68 -1.03 -12.55
CA LYS A 5 18.60 -0.63 -11.16
C LYS A 5 19.38 0.67 -10.88
N ASN A 6 20.56 0.85 -11.48
CA ASN A 6 21.38 2.04 -11.26
C ASN A 6 20.65 3.30 -11.70
N GLN A 7 19.91 3.24 -12.80
CA GLN A 7 19.08 4.36 -13.24
C GLN A 7 17.99 4.71 -12.23
N LEU A 8 17.40 3.71 -11.57
CA LEU A 8 16.39 3.94 -10.53
C LEU A 8 16.99 4.62 -9.31
N GLU A 9 18.22 4.26 -8.91
CA GLU A 9 18.92 4.94 -7.81
C GLU A 9 19.23 6.39 -8.17
N VAL A 10 19.71 6.66 -9.40
CA VAL A 10 19.94 8.04 -9.89
C VAL A 10 18.65 8.86 -9.83
N TRP A 11 17.53 8.31 -10.29
CA TRP A 11 16.25 9.01 -10.21
C TRP A 11 15.78 9.20 -8.77
N LYS A 12 16.01 8.23 -7.88
CA LYS A 12 15.68 8.37 -6.46
C LYS A 12 16.44 9.53 -5.82
N GLU A 13 17.71 9.70 -6.14
CA GLU A 13 18.52 10.84 -5.70
C GLU A 13 17.98 12.16 -6.24
N GLN A 14 17.72 12.23 -7.55
CA GLN A 14 17.13 13.43 -8.19
C GLN A 14 15.78 13.82 -7.59
N ILE A 15 14.92 12.84 -7.28
CA ILE A 15 13.65 13.07 -6.60
C ILE A 15 13.90 13.61 -5.19
N ASN A 16 14.80 13.01 -4.42
CA ASN A 16 15.10 13.48 -3.07
C ASN A 16 15.66 14.91 -3.06
N ASP A 17 16.51 15.23 -4.04
CA ASP A 17 17.07 16.56 -4.23
C ASP A 17 15.99 17.61 -4.51
N PHE A 18 15.07 17.30 -5.41
CA PHE A 18 13.92 18.16 -5.71
C PHE A 18 13.04 18.35 -4.46
N LEU A 19 12.68 17.26 -3.79
CA LEU A 19 11.87 17.32 -2.56
C LEU A 19 12.54 18.20 -1.50
N THR A 20 13.86 18.08 -1.34
CA THR A 20 14.62 18.81 -0.32
C THR A 20 14.71 20.30 -0.65
N LYS A 21 15.09 20.63 -1.90
CA LYS A 21 15.38 22.00 -2.34
C LYS A 21 14.12 22.82 -2.54
N GLU A 22 13.10 22.24 -3.19
CA GLU A 22 11.90 22.98 -3.61
C GLU A 22 10.75 22.85 -2.60
N LEU A 23 10.63 21.70 -1.93
CA LEU A 23 9.48 21.40 -1.07
C LEU A 23 9.83 21.30 0.42
N ARG A 24 11.11 21.35 0.80
CA ARG A 24 11.61 21.11 2.17
C ARG A 24 11.16 19.75 2.75
N LEU A 25 11.07 18.74 1.88
CA LEU A 25 10.69 17.36 2.22
C LEU A 25 11.86 16.40 1.97
N HIS A 26 11.89 15.27 2.66
CA HIS A 26 12.91 14.24 2.48
C HIS A 26 12.25 12.87 2.30
N LEU A 27 12.86 12.01 1.47
CA LEU A 27 12.46 10.61 1.39
C LEU A 27 12.85 9.88 2.68
N HIS A 28 11.92 9.10 3.23
CA HIS A 28 12.23 8.26 4.38
C HIS A 28 13.18 7.12 3.97
N PRO A 29 14.31 6.90 4.67
CA PRO A 29 15.35 5.96 4.26
C PRO A 29 14.84 4.50 4.15
N ASP A 30 14.07 4.04 5.15
CA ASP A 30 13.60 2.65 5.17
C ASP A 30 12.32 2.38 4.38
N LYS A 31 11.54 3.41 4.06
CA LYS A 31 10.25 3.28 3.38
C LYS A 31 10.34 3.55 1.87
N SER A 32 11.44 4.15 1.42
CA SER A 32 11.68 4.49 0.01
C SER A 32 12.71 3.53 -0.59
N LYS A 33 12.25 2.39 -1.10
CA LYS A 33 13.12 1.30 -1.58
C LYS A 33 12.83 0.95 -3.03
N ILE A 34 13.90 0.64 -3.77
CA ILE A 34 13.80 0.01 -5.10
C ILE A 34 13.73 -1.49 -4.88
N ILE A 35 12.59 -2.08 -5.24
CA ILE A 35 12.28 -3.49 -5.03
C ILE A 35 11.93 -4.18 -6.35
N SER A 36 12.22 -5.48 -6.44
CA SER A 36 11.80 -6.30 -7.58
C SER A 36 10.29 -6.48 -7.60
N LEU A 37 9.67 -6.44 -8.78
CA LEU A 37 8.24 -6.73 -8.94
C LEU A 37 7.87 -8.17 -8.56
N SER A 38 8.83 -9.10 -8.60
CA SER A 38 8.62 -10.48 -8.13
C SER A 38 8.25 -10.55 -6.66
N ASN A 39 8.67 -9.56 -5.87
CA ASN A 39 8.44 -9.55 -4.42
C ASN A 39 7.06 -8.94 -4.07
N GLY A 40 6.38 -8.35 -5.06
CA GLY A 40 5.15 -7.59 -4.85
C GLY A 40 5.42 -6.21 -4.22
N ILE A 41 4.58 -5.24 -4.58
CA ILE A 41 4.63 -3.87 -4.06
C ILE A 41 3.43 -3.62 -3.16
N ASP A 42 3.75 -3.34 -1.91
CA ASP A 42 2.83 -2.87 -0.89
C ASP A 42 2.22 -1.49 -1.26
N PHE A 43 0.95 -1.45 -1.69
CA PHE A 43 0.28 -0.20 -2.09
C PHE A 43 -1.24 -0.26 -1.87
N VAL A 44 -1.79 0.77 -1.22
CA VAL A 44 -3.24 1.00 -0.97
C VAL A 44 -3.96 -0.25 -0.44
N GLY A 45 -3.38 -0.90 0.58
CA GLY A 45 -4.00 -2.08 1.21
C GLY A 45 -3.80 -3.41 0.47
N PHE A 46 -3.12 -3.41 -0.67
CA PHE A 46 -2.78 -4.61 -1.44
C PHE A 46 -1.27 -4.84 -1.51
N ILE A 47 -0.91 -6.08 -1.81
CA ILE A 47 0.40 -6.47 -2.33
C ILE A 47 0.22 -6.65 -3.84
N ASN A 48 0.84 -5.77 -4.62
CA ASN A 48 0.66 -5.68 -6.07
C ASN A 48 1.80 -6.40 -6.77
N PHE A 49 1.49 -7.49 -7.48
CA PHE A 49 2.40 -8.16 -8.39
C PHE A 49 2.15 -7.67 -9.81
N TYR A 50 3.02 -8.08 -10.74
CA TYR A 50 2.90 -7.65 -12.13
C TYR A 50 1.60 -8.14 -12.80
N TYR A 51 1.14 -9.36 -12.47
CA TYR A 51 -0.04 -9.97 -13.10
C TYR A 51 -1.28 -10.06 -12.18
N PHE A 52 -1.12 -9.85 -10.87
CA PHE A 52 -2.21 -10.02 -9.91
C PHE A 52 -1.99 -9.16 -8.65
N LYS A 53 -3.01 -9.06 -7.81
CA LYS A 53 -2.95 -8.36 -6.53
C LYS A 53 -3.46 -9.27 -5.42
N LEU A 54 -2.82 -9.20 -4.25
CA LEU A 54 -3.28 -9.89 -3.04
C LEU A 54 -3.74 -8.86 -2.02
N LEU A 55 -4.85 -9.11 -1.35
CA LEU A 55 -5.28 -8.29 -0.22
C LEU A 55 -4.33 -8.53 0.96
N ARG A 56 -3.91 -7.48 1.66
CA ARG A 56 -3.05 -7.64 2.84
C ARG A 56 -3.77 -8.46 3.92
N LYS A 57 -3.02 -9.35 4.59
CA LYS A 57 -3.54 -10.18 5.69
C LYS A 57 -4.23 -9.37 6.79
N ARG A 58 -3.74 -8.16 7.09
CA ARG A 58 -4.39 -7.26 8.06
C ARG A 58 -5.79 -6.81 7.60
N ASN A 59 -5.96 -6.54 6.31
CA ASN A 59 -7.25 -6.15 5.76
C ASN A 59 -8.24 -7.32 5.77
N ILE A 60 -7.77 -8.51 5.39
CA ILE A 60 -8.56 -9.76 5.50
C ILE A 60 -9.06 -9.94 6.95
N ARG A 61 -8.15 -9.91 7.93
CA ARG A 61 -8.51 -10.02 9.37
C ARG A 61 -9.50 -8.96 9.83
N ASN A 62 -9.34 -7.72 9.36
CA ASN A 62 -10.27 -6.64 9.70
C ASN A 62 -11.66 -6.88 9.11
N MET A 63 -11.75 -7.43 7.90
CA MET A 63 -13.01 -7.81 7.27
C MET A 63 -13.66 -8.98 8.02
N GLU A 64 -12.90 -10.03 8.31
CA GLU A 64 -13.36 -11.19 9.10
C GLU A 64 -13.95 -10.76 10.44
N ARG A 65 -13.25 -9.89 11.18
CA ARG A 65 -13.74 -9.35 12.45
C ARG A 65 -15.05 -8.58 12.31
N LYS A 66 -15.20 -7.76 11.25
CA LYS A 66 -16.45 -7.02 11.03
C LYS A 66 -17.62 -7.96 10.71
N ILE A 67 -17.37 -9.00 9.91
CA ILE A 67 -18.36 -10.03 9.59
C ILE A 67 -18.78 -10.76 10.88
N GLU A 68 -17.83 -11.14 11.73
CA GLU A 68 -18.12 -11.79 13.00
C GLU A 68 -18.95 -10.90 13.93
N MET A 69 -18.60 -9.61 14.07
CA MET A 69 -19.39 -8.65 14.84
C MET A 69 -20.81 -8.50 14.31
N PHE A 70 -21.01 -8.53 12.98
CA PHE A 70 -22.33 -8.48 12.38
C PHE A 70 -23.14 -9.74 12.67
N ILE A 71 -22.54 -10.92 12.54
CA ILE A 71 -23.18 -12.21 12.86
C ILE A 71 -23.61 -12.25 14.34
N GLN A 72 -22.82 -11.67 15.24
CA GLN A 72 -23.12 -11.55 16.67
C GLN A 72 -24.15 -10.44 16.99
N GLY A 73 -24.62 -9.68 16.01
CA GLY A 73 -25.57 -8.58 16.20
C GLY A 73 -24.98 -7.34 16.86
N LEU A 74 -23.64 -7.22 16.94
CA LEU A 74 -22.95 -6.08 17.55
C LEU A 74 -22.90 -4.85 16.64
N ILE A 75 -23.10 -5.02 15.33
CA ILE A 75 -23.19 -3.93 14.35
C ILE A 75 -24.38 -4.15 13.41
N SER A 76 -24.97 -3.06 12.92
CA SER A 76 -26.11 -3.12 12.00
C SER A 76 -25.68 -3.46 10.58
N LYS A 77 -26.67 -3.80 9.74
CA LYS A 77 -26.46 -4.08 8.31
C LYS A 77 -25.93 -2.85 7.57
N GLU A 78 -26.47 -1.68 7.88
CA GLU A 78 -25.99 -0.41 7.30
C GLU A 78 -24.52 -0.20 7.64
N LYS A 79 -24.12 -0.53 8.87
CA LYS A 79 -22.74 -0.33 9.32
C LYS A 79 -21.74 -1.24 8.62
N ILE A 80 -22.14 -2.48 8.30
CA ILE A 80 -21.28 -3.37 7.52
C ILE A 80 -21.23 -2.93 6.04
N GLU A 81 -22.33 -2.46 5.47
CA GLU A 81 -22.38 -1.95 4.08
C GLU A 81 -21.51 -0.72 3.87
N GLU A 82 -21.57 0.27 4.77
CA GLU A 82 -20.66 1.44 4.78
C GLU A 82 -19.18 1.02 4.75
N SER A 83 -18.88 -0.09 5.41
CA SER A 83 -17.51 -0.58 5.55
C SER A 83 -16.89 -1.07 4.24
N PHE A 84 -17.72 -1.36 3.23
CA PHE A 84 -17.30 -1.74 1.87
C PHE A 84 -17.25 -0.57 0.89
N GLN A 85 -17.80 0.60 1.25
CA GLN A 85 -17.81 1.79 0.40
C GLN A 85 -16.54 2.64 0.52
N GLY A 86 -15.65 2.31 1.47
CA GLY A 86 -14.37 3.00 1.63
C GLY A 86 -13.34 2.57 0.59
N TRP A 87 -12.95 3.48 -0.30
CA TRP A 87 -11.70 3.47 -1.06
C TRP A 87 -10.76 4.54 -0.49
#